data_AF-A0A2D3TAB0-F1
#
_entry.id   AF-A0A2D3TAB0-F1
#
_cell.length_a   1.000
_cell.length_b   1.000
_cell.length_c   1.000
_cell.angle_alpha   90.00
_cell.angle_beta   90.00
_cell.angle_gamma   90.00
#
_symmetry.space_group_name_H-M   'P 1'
#
loop_
_entity.id
_entity.type
_entity.pdbx_description
1 polymer ?
#
loop_
_entity_poly.entity_id
_entity_poly.type
_entity_poly.pdbx_seq_one_letter_code
_entity_poly.pdbx_strand_id
1 'polypeptide(L)'
;MKIIEPHIIKYDKRPGRPASISHYQFFSAVLYVLRTGIPWRDVPDLYGHWHTIYMRFKRWSENGLFCNLLYRLQQKKKIKMDCTWVDSTTVAIHRHGSGSLKKRDLNR
;
A
#
# COMPACT_ATOMS: atom_id res chain seq x y z
N MET A 1 -8.25 -16.67 -6.26
CA MET A 1 -8.24 -15.58 -7.27
C MET A 1 -9.63 -15.13 -7.73
N LYS A 2 -10.64 -16.01 -7.76
CA LYS A 2 -12.02 -15.71 -8.25
C LYS A 2 -12.71 -14.45 -7.69
N ILE A 3 -12.35 -13.97 -6.49
CA ILE A 3 -12.93 -12.76 -5.89
C ILE A 3 -12.33 -11.48 -6.47
N ILE A 4 -11.07 -11.52 -6.90
CA ILE A 4 -10.25 -10.35 -7.29
C ILE A 4 -10.28 -10.15 -8.81
N GLU A 5 -10.23 -11.23 -9.58
CA GLU A 5 -10.25 -11.25 -11.06
C GLU A 5 -11.27 -10.31 -11.71
N PRO A 6 -12.58 -10.29 -11.33
CA PRO A 6 -13.55 -9.41 -11.97
C PRO A 6 -13.26 -7.91 -11.75
N HIS A 7 -12.52 -7.56 -10.70
CA HIS A 7 -12.19 -6.16 -10.39
C HIS A 7 -10.92 -5.67 -11.11
N ILE A 8 -10.08 -6.59 -11.61
CA ILE A 8 -8.83 -6.26 -12.31
C ILE A 8 -9.11 -5.79 -13.75
N ILE A 9 -10.15 -6.35 -14.40
CA ILE A 9 -10.45 -6.15 -15.83
C ILE A 9 -10.60 -4.67 -16.21
N LYS A 10 -11.15 -3.84 -15.32
CA LYS A 10 -11.28 -2.38 -15.55
C LYS A 10 -9.93 -1.68 -15.69
N TYR A 11 -8.91 -2.18 -15.01
CA TYR A 11 -7.58 -1.60 -14.91
C TYR A 11 -6.57 -2.23 -15.88
N ASP A 12 -6.98 -3.28 -16.59
CA ASP A 12 -6.19 -4.01 -17.58
C ASP A 12 -6.59 -3.65 -19.03
N LYS A 13 -6.93 -2.38 -19.26
CA LYS A 13 -7.32 -1.87 -20.59
C LYS A 13 -6.10 -1.49 -21.44
N ARG A 14 -5.21 -2.44 -21.74
CA ARG A 14 -4.11 -2.18 -22.68
C ARG A 14 -4.26 -2.97 -23.98
N PRO A 15 -4.29 -2.28 -25.14
CA PRO A 15 -3.94 -2.92 -26.40
C PRO A 15 -2.42 -3.12 -26.41
N GLY A 16 -1.95 -4.37 -26.33
CA GLY A 16 -0.52 -4.69 -26.30
C GLY A 16 -0.24 -6.16 -25.99
N ARG A 17 1.05 -6.52 -25.92
CA ARG A 17 1.47 -7.90 -25.60
C ARG A 17 0.89 -8.33 -24.24
N PRO A 18 0.25 -9.51 -24.17
CA PRO A 18 -0.33 -9.98 -22.93
C PRO A 18 0.73 -10.10 -21.83
N ALA A 19 0.27 -9.92 -20.61
CA ALA A 19 0.99 -10.23 -19.40
C ALA A 19 1.70 -11.59 -19.48
N SER A 20 3.02 -11.64 -19.39
CA SER A 20 3.76 -12.90 -19.25
C SER A 20 3.52 -13.58 -17.89
N ILE A 21 3.21 -12.80 -16.86
CA ILE A 21 3.03 -13.27 -15.48
C ILE A 21 1.53 -13.31 -15.14
N SER A 22 1.08 -14.44 -14.59
CA SER A 22 -0.28 -14.62 -14.10
C SER A 22 -0.64 -13.63 -12.98
N HIS A 23 -1.93 -13.31 -12.82
CA HIS A 23 -2.36 -12.47 -11.71
C HIS A 23 -1.98 -13.06 -10.35
N TYR A 24 -2.08 -14.38 -10.19
CA TYR A 24 -1.71 -15.06 -8.94
C TYR A 24 -0.25 -14.87 -8.56
N GLN A 25 0.67 -15.12 -9.51
CA GLN A 25 2.10 -14.90 -9.26
C GLN A 25 2.40 -13.44 -8.95
N PHE A 26 1.79 -12.50 -9.69
CA PHE A 26 1.96 -11.08 -9.43
C PHE A 26 1.55 -10.68 -8.00
N PHE A 27 0.34 -11.07 -7.57
CA PHE A 27 -0.12 -10.76 -6.20
C PHE A 27 0.72 -11.47 -5.14
N SER A 28 1.17 -12.70 -5.39
CA SER A 28 2.06 -13.42 -4.48
C SER A 28 3.40 -12.70 -4.31
N ALA A 29 3.97 -12.17 -5.40
CA ALA A 29 5.20 -11.38 -5.36
C ALA A 29 5.03 -10.08 -4.58
N VAL A 30 3.94 -9.34 -4.83
CA VAL A 30 3.63 -8.10 -4.10
C VAL A 30 3.45 -8.40 -2.61
N LEU A 31 2.72 -9.45 -2.25
CA LEU A 31 2.53 -9.84 -0.85
C LEU A 31 3.85 -10.26 -0.19
N TYR A 32 4.74 -10.94 -0.93
CA TYR A 32 6.05 -11.29 -0.44
C TYR A 32 6.89 -10.05 -0.10
N VAL A 33 6.96 -9.07 -1.01
CA VAL A 33 7.64 -7.79 -0.78
C VAL A 33 7.04 -7.05 0.41
N LEU A 34 5.71 -6.92 0.48
CA LEU A 34 5.04 -6.22 1.58
C LEU A 34 5.21 -6.93 2.94
N ARG A 35 5.32 -8.26 2.94
CA ARG A 35 5.52 -9.06 4.15
C ARG A 35 6.95 -8.96 4.68
N THR A 36 7.93 -9.01 3.78
CA THR A 36 9.35 -9.13 4.13
C THR A 36 10.07 -7.79 4.18
N GLY A 37 9.55 -6.78 3.50
CA GLY A 37 10.16 -5.45 3.40
C GLY A 37 11.38 -5.39 2.48
N ILE A 38 11.66 -6.45 1.70
CA ILE A 38 12.81 -6.45 0.79
C ILE A 38 12.64 -5.42 -0.33
N PRO A 39 13.73 -4.88 -0.89
CA PRO A 39 13.64 -4.04 -2.08
C PRO A 39 13.14 -4.86 -3.27
N TRP A 40 12.41 -4.21 -4.18
CA TRP A 40 11.86 -4.85 -5.37
C TRP A 40 12.89 -5.60 -6.22
N ARG A 41 14.14 -5.13 -6.25
CA ARG A 41 15.22 -5.74 -7.04
C ARG A 41 15.64 -7.12 -6.53
N ASP A 42 15.37 -7.41 -5.27
CA ASP A 42 15.78 -8.66 -4.60
C ASP A 42 14.63 -9.67 -4.54
N VAL A 43 13.53 -9.41 -5.27
CA VAL A 43 12.41 -10.34 -5.37
C VAL A 43 12.89 -11.65 -6.00
N PRO A 44 12.62 -12.81 -5.38
CA PRO A 44 13.03 -14.10 -5.91
C PRO A 44 12.51 -14.35 -7.33
N ASP A 45 13.37 -14.90 -8.20
CA ASP A 45 13.06 -15.16 -9.61
C ASP A 45 11.86 -16.10 -9.81
N LEU A 46 11.49 -16.89 -8.79
CA LEU A 46 10.31 -17.75 -8.79
C LEU A 46 9.00 -16.97 -9.04
N TYR A 47 8.98 -15.67 -8.76
CA TYR A 47 7.85 -14.79 -9.01
C TYR A 47 7.88 -14.12 -10.39
N GLY A 48 8.99 -14.24 -11.12
CA GLY A 48 9.27 -13.58 -12.38
C GLY A 48 10.10 -12.31 -12.24
N HIS A 49 10.41 -11.68 -13.38
CA HIS A 49 11.32 -10.54 -13.42
C HIS A 49 10.79 -9.35 -12.59
N TRP A 50 11.59 -8.91 -11.62
CA TRP A 50 11.22 -7.84 -10.69
C TRP A 50 10.68 -6.56 -11.36
N HIS A 51 11.32 -6.14 -12.46
CA HIS A 51 10.93 -4.93 -13.19
C HIS A 51 9.49 -5.02 -13.76
N THR A 52 9.11 -6.20 -14.26
CA THR A 52 7.74 -6.44 -14.75
C THR A 52 6.72 -6.34 -13.63
N ILE A 53 7.06 -6.90 -12.46
CA ILE A 53 6.22 -6.88 -11.26
C ILE A 53 6.08 -5.44 -10.77
N TYR A 54 7.19 -4.74 -10.57
CA TYR A 54 7.21 -3.36 -10.11
C TYR A 54 6.45 -2.42 -11.05
N MET A 55 6.68 -2.49 -12.36
CA MET A 55 6.00 -1.64 -13.34
C MET A 55 4.48 -1.87 -13.37
N ARG A 56 4.04 -3.12 -13.19
CA ARG A 56 2.62 -3.42 -13.04
C ARG A 56 2.06 -2.87 -11.72
N PHE A 57 2.78 -3.08 -10.61
CA PHE A 57 2.40 -2.57 -9.30
C PHE A 57 2.25 -1.06 -9.31
N LYS A 58 3.26 -0.33 -9.78
CA LYS A 58 3.26 1.14 -9.90
C LYS A 58 2.04 1.63 -10.67
N ARG A 59 1.81 1.08 -11.86
CA ARG A 59 0.66 1.45 -12.70
C ARG A 59 -0.68 1.20 -12.03
N TRP A 60 -0.85 0.06 -11.39
CA TRP A 60 -2.11 -0.27 -10.70
C TRP A 60 -2.30 0.55 -9.43
N SER A 61 -1.22 0.94 -8.77
CA SER A 61 -1.24 1.88 -7.64
C SER A 61 -1.68 3.27 -8.10
N GLU A 62 -1.07 3.80 -9.16
CA GLU A 62 -1.42 5.10 -9.74
C GLU A 62 -2.88 5.14 -10.24
N ASN A 63 -3.36 4.02 -10.80
CA ASN A 63 -4.76 3.91 -11.23
C ASN A 63 -5.74 3.67 -10.06
N GLY A 64 -5.26 3.51 -8.82
CA GLY A 64 -6.11 3.31 -7.65
C GLY A 64 -6.75 1.92 -7.54
N LEU A 65 -6.22 0.90 -8.23
CA LEU A 65 -6.74 -0.48 -8.18
C LEU A 65 -6.72 -1.01 -6.74
N PHE A 66 -5.64 -0.80 -5.99
CA PHE A 66 -5.50 -1.34 -4.64
C PHE A 66 -6.52 -0.73 -3.67
N CYS A 67 -6.75 0.58 -3.74
CA CYS A 67 -7.77 1.25 -2.93
C CYS A 67 -9.17 0.71 -3.21
N ASN A 68 -9.53 0.56 -4.49
CA ASN A 68 -10.81 -0.02 -4.88
C ASN A 68 -10.93 -1.48 -4.44
N LEU A 69 -9.87 -2.27 -4.61
CA LEU A 69 -9.86 -3.68 -4.20
C LEU A 69 -10.07 -3.82 -2.69
N LEU A 70 -9.37 -3.03 -1.88
CA LEU A 70 -9.52 -3.01 -0.42
C LEU A 70 -10.94 -2.62 -0.02
N TYR A 71 -11.47 -1.53 -0.59
CA TYR A 71 -12.83 -1.06 -0.34
C TYR A 71 -13.87 -2.15 -0.67
N ARG A 72 -13.72 -2.86 -1.79
CA ARG A 72 -14.62 -3.97 -2.18
C ARG A 72 -14.50 -5.19 -1.28
N LEU A 73 -13.30 -5.54 -0.84
CA LEU A 73 -13.08 -6.65 0.08
C LEU A 73 -13.64 -6.35 1.48
N GLN A 74 -13.58 -5.09 1.91
CA GLN A 74 -14.22 -4.60 3.12
C GLN A 74 -15.74 -4.69 3.03
N GLN A 75 -16.35 -4.24 1.92
CA GLN A 75 -17.80 -4.35 1.70
C GLN A 75 -18.29 -5.81 1.77
N LYS A 76 -17.52 -6.75 1.24
CA LYS A 76 -17.84 -8.19 1.28
C LYS A 76 -17.60 -8.84 2.65
N LYS A 77 -17.22 -8.06 3.69
CA LYS A 77 -16.82 -8.54 5.02
C LYS A 77 -15.75 -9.64 4.98
N LYS A 78 -14.93 -9.67 3.92
CA LYS A 78 -13.85 -10.66 3.75
C LYS A 78 -12.57 -10.23 4.43
N ILE A 79 -12.40 -8.93 4.66
CA ILE A 79 -11.26 -8.35 5.34
C ILE A 79 -11.78 -7.33 6.34
N LYS A 80 -11.27 -7.38 7.56
CA LYS A 80 -11.43 -6.32 8.55
C LYS A 80 -10.24 -5.38 8.40
N MET A 81 -10.47 -4.16 7.92
CA MET A 81 -9.43 -3.13 7.91
C MET A 81 -9.30 -2.57 9.33
N ASP A 82 -8.52 -3.25 10.17
CA ASP A 82 -8.12 -2.75 11.50
C ASP A 82 -6.91 -1.79 11.41
N CYS A 83 -6.43 -1.48 10.20
CA CYS A 83 -5.38 -0.48 10.00
C CYS A 83 -5.96 0.93 10.03
N THR A 84 -5.87 1.57 11.19
CA THR A 84 -5.89 3.03 11.33
C THR A 84 -4.51 3.58 10.95
N TRP A 85 -4.44 4.35 9.87
CA TRP A 85 -3.22 5.11 9.54
C TRP A 85 -3.12 6.26 10.54
N VAL A 86 -2.12 6.22 11.43
CA VAL A 86 -1.81 7.33 12.33
C VAL A 86 -0.81 8.23 11.62
N ASP A 87 -1.25 9.40 11.14
CA ASP A 87 -0.36 10.44 10.64
C ASP A 87 0.04 11.37 11.78
N SER A 88 1.23 11.16 12.36
CA SER A 88 1.79 12.14 13.30
C SER A 88 2.36 13.32 12.51
N THR A 89 1.81 14.52 12.70
CA THR A 89 2.47 15.76 12.28
C THR A 89 3.49 16.17 13.35
N THR A 90 4.78 16.00 13.07
CA THR A 90 5.85 16.49 13.95
C THR A 90 6.39 17.79 13.38
N VAL A 91 6.16 18.91 14.07
CA VAL A 91 6.80 20.19 13.76
C VAL A 91 8.00 20.36 14.68
N ALA A 92 9.20 20.44 14.10
CA ALA A 92 10.41 20.73 14.86
C ALA A 92 10.34 22.18 15.37
N ILE A 93 10.32 22.35 16.69
CA ILE A 93 10.26 23.67 17.34
C ILE A 93 11.70 24.09 17.66
N HIS A 94 12.02 25.37 17.44
CA HIS A 94 13.28 25.95 17.91
C HIS A 94 13.41 25.80 19.43
N ARG A 95 14.63 25.64 19.96
CA ARG A 95 14.88 25.44 21.41
C ARG A 95 14.24 26.50 22.31
N HIS A 96 14.03 27.70 21.78
CA HIS A 96 13.40 28.82 22.49
C HIS A 96 11.89 28.97 22.23
N GLY A 97 11.26 28.04 21.50
CA GLY A 97 9.82 28.05 21.20
C GLY A 97 8.95 27.27 22.19
N SER A 98 9.54 26.60 23.19
CA SER A 98 8.77 26.05 24.30
C SER A 98 8.23 27.21 25.13
N GLY A 99 6.93 27.50 25.00
CA GLY A 99 6.28 28.61 25.70
C GLY A 99 6.50 28.60 27.22
N SER A 100 6.31 29.75 27.84
CA SER A 100 6.48 29.94 29.29
C SER A 100 5.58 29.00 30.11
N LEU A 101 6.09 28.50 31.24
CA LEU A 101 5.30 27.71 32.17
C LEU A 101 4.04 28.47 32.63
N LYS A 102 2.89 27.80 32.58
CA LYS A 102 1.62 28.37 33.07
C LYS A 102 1.77 28.70 34.56
N LYS A 103 1.50 29.96 34.93
CA LYS A 103 1.54 30.43 36.32
C LYS A 103 0.55 29.60 37.14
N ARG A 104 1.05 28.88 38.15
CA ARG A 104 0.20 28.21 39.14
C ARG A 104 -0.15 29.23 40.21
N ASP A 105 -1.44 29.42 40.46
CA ASP A 105 -1.89 30.17 41.63
C ASP A 105 -1.58 29.33 42.88
N LEU A 106 -0.48 29.67 43.54
CA LEU A 106 -0.14 29.20 44.88
C LEU A 106 -0.91 30.07 45.88
N ASN A 107 -2.18 29.73 46.13
CA ASN A 107 -2.84 30.15 47.36
C ASN A 107 -2.44 29.17 48.47
N ARG A 108 -1.54 29.61 49.35
CA ARG A 108 -1.30 29.04 50.68
C ARG A 108 -1.01 30.16 51.66
#